data_AF-A0A6H1RC93-F1
#
_entry.id   AF-A0A6H1RC93-F1
#
_cell.length_a   1.000
_cell.length_b   1.000
_cell.length_c   1.000
_cell.angle_alpha   90.00
_cell.angle_beta   90.00
_cell.angle_gamma   90.00
#
_symmetry.space_group_name_H-M   'P 1'
#
loop_
_entity.id
_entity.type
_entity.pdbx_description
1 polymer ?
#
loop_
_entity_poly.entity_id
_entity_poly.type
_entity_poly.pdbx_seq_one_letter_code
_entity_poly.pdbx_strand_id
1 'polypeptide(L)'
;MSVSTPSDDQSGSSTPPGADPAPRPSRRVFSPEYKLAIVAEYENAPNGEKGAILRREGLYSSHVIEWTRDRDAGVLTARSADAGSPPKRPKKTAEQLELEKLRRENEKLKSDLSKTRIALDIMGKAHALLEELSGSAENDEPPKSRKNREVILSKHSVGLP
;
A
#
# COMPACT_ATOMS: atom_id res chain seq x y z
N MET A 1 -72.18 3.88 56.07
CA MET A 1 -71.42 3.87 54.80
C MET A 1 -72.00 4.96 53.93
N SER A 2 -71.15 5.88 53.47
CA SER A 2 -71.52 7.23 53.04
C SER A 2 -71.52 7.40 51.52
N VAL A 3 -72.53 8.15 51.08
CA VAL A 3 -72.69 9.08 49.93
C VAL A 3 -72.53 8.60 48.49
N SER A 4 -73.65 8.70 47.77
CA SER A 4 -73.77 8.80 46.32
C SER A 4 -73.29 10.17 45.80
N THR A 5 -72.72 10.20 44.60
CA THR A 5 -72.86 11.30 43.62
C THR A 5 -72.93 10.73 42.20
N PRO A 6 -73.79 11.24 41.31
CA PRO A 6 -73.88 10.82 39.90
C PRO A 6 -73.19 11.81 38.93
N SER A 7 -73.09 11.40 37.66
CA SER A 7 -73.02 12.23 36.43
C SER A 7 -71.66 12.48 35.77
N ASP A 8 -71.72 12.39 34.42
CA ASP A 8 -70.72 12.63 33.37
C ASP A 8 -69.75 13.80 33.58
N ASP A 9 -68.51 13.62 33.11
CA ASP A 9 -67.89 14.57 32.17
C ASP A 9 -66.77 13.91 31.33
N GLN A 10 -66.96 13.89 30.01
CA GLN A 10 -65.89 13.65 29.04
C GLN A 10 -65.01 14.89 28.95
N SER A 11 -63.80 14.86 29.52
CA SER A 11 -62.78 15.84 29.18
C SER A 11 -61.89 15.31 28.06
N GLY A 12 -62.35 15.52 26.82
CA GLY A 12 -61.51 15.44 25.63
C GLY A 12 -60.46 16.54 25.68
N SER A 13 -59.18 16.17 25.62
CA SER A 13 -58.10 17.13 25.40
C SER A 13 -58.22 17.68 23.99
N SER A 14 -58.78 18.88 23.90
CA SER A 14 -58.88 19.70 22.71
C SER A 14 -57.49 20.10 22.23
N THR A 15 -56.99 19.41 21.20
CA THR A 15 -55.95 19.99 20.34
C THR A 15 -56.62 21.13 19.55
N PRO A 16 -56.12 22.37 19.62
CA PRO A 16 -56.68 23.46 18.82
C PRO A 16 -56.46 23.17 17.32
N PRO A 17 -57.47 23.37 16.45
CA PRO A 17 -57.32 23.21 15.02
C PRO A 17 -56.60 24.43 14.46
N GLY A 18 -55.27 24.39 14.47
CA GLY A 18 -54.44 25.51 14.00
C GLY A 18 -52.96 25.44 14.34
N ALA A 19 -52.48 24.36 14.96
CA ALA A 19 -51.05 24.16 15.16
C ALA A 19 -50.41 23.71 13.83
N ASP A 20 -49.74 24.65 13.14
CA ASP A 20 -48.81 24.36 12.05
C ASP A 20 -47.71 23.42 12.58
N PRO A 21 -47.63 22.15 12.14
CA PRO A 21 -46.62 21.24 12.65
C PRO A 21 -45.24 21.77 12.24
N ALA A 22 -44.42 22.09 13.25
CA ALA A 22 -43.06 22.59 13.05
C ALA A 22 -42.31 21.78 11.96
N PRO A 23 -41.55 22.44 11.06
CA PRO A 23 -40.91 21.77 9.94
C PRO A 23 -40.06 20.60 10.40
N ARG A 24 -40.29 19.41 9.83
CA ARG A 24 -39.51 18.22 10.15
C ARG A 24 -38.03 18.47 9.80
N PRO A 25 -37.07 18.05 10.65
CA PRO A 25 -35.66 18.20 10.35
C PRO A 25 -35.30 17.42 9.08
N SER A 26 -34.94 18.14 8.02
CA SER A 26 -34.52 17.56 6.74
C SER A 26 -33.05 17.18 6.80
N ARG A 27 -32.73 15.94 6.44
CA ARG A 27 -31.33 15.49 6.32
C ARG A 27 -30.72 16.06 5.04
N ARG A 28 -29.48 16.55 5.14
CA ARG A 28 -28.72 17.03 3.98
C ARG A 28 -28.53 15.88 2.98
N VAL A 29 -28.86 16.14 1.70
CA VAL A 29 -28.65 15.21 0.59
C VAL A 29 -27.51 15.77 -0.27
N PHE A 30 -26.54 14.92 -0.59
CA PHE A 30 -25.39 15.28 -1.42
C PHE A 30 -25.62 14.84 -2.86
N SER A 31 -25.56 15.78 -3.80
CA SER A 31 -25.62 15.46 -5.23
C SER A 31 -24.38 14.68 -5.67
N PRO A 32 -24.47 13.83 -6.71
CA PRO A 32 -23.31 13.12 -7.25
C PRO A 32 -22.18 14.08 -7.66
N GLU A 33 -22.53 15.20 -8.29
CA GLU A 33 -21.57 16.24 -8.69
C GLU A 33 -20.83 16.84 -7.49
N TYR A 34 -21.55 17.13 -6.40
CA TYR A 34 -20.94 17.63 -5.17
C TYR A 34 -19.97 16.62 -4.58
N LYS A 35 -20.37 15.34 -4.50
CA LYS A 35 -19.51 14.27 -3.99
C LYS A 35 -18.22 14.16 -4.79
N LEU A 36 -18.30 14.20 -6.13
CA LEU A 36 -17.14 14.14 -7.03
C LEU A 36 -16.22 15.35 -6.86
N ALA A 37 -16.78 16.56 -6.76
CA ALA A 37 -16.00 17.78 -6.54
C ALA A 37 -15.20 17.71 -5.23
N ILE A 38 -15.83 17.28 -4.14
CA ILE A 38 -15.17 17.13 -2.84
C ILE A 38 -14.07 16.05 -2.87
N VAL A 39 -14.33 14.90 -3.51
CA VAL A 39 -13.32 13.85 -3.64
C VAL A 39 -12.09 14.38 -4.41
N ALA A 40 -12.31 15.10 -5.51
CA ALA A 40 -11.23 15.67 -6.29
C ALA A 40 -10.44 16.73 -5.50
N GLU A 41 -11.12 17.62 -4.78
CA GLU A 41 -10.47 18.63 -3.93
C GLU A 41 -9.65 17.95 -2.81
N TYR A 42 -10.21 16.92 -2.17
CA TYR A 42 -9.55 16.19 -1.08
C TYR A 42 -8.32 15.40 -1.55
N GLU A 43 -8.37 14.78 -2.73
CA GLU A 43 -7.26 14.03 -3.31
C GLU A 43 -6.10 14.95 -3.73
N ASN A 44 -6.42 16.13 -4.27
CA ASN A 44 -5.44 17.13 -4.69
C ASN A 44 -4.84 17.95 -3.53
N ALA A 45 -5.46 17.92 -2.36
CA ALA A 45 -5.02 18.71 -1.22
C ALA A 45 -3.69 18.20 -0.61
N PRO A 46 -2.75 19.10 -0.26
CA PRO A 46 -1.53 18.77 0.47
C PRO A 46 -1.79 18.09 1.83
N ASN A 47 -0.78 17.40 2.34
CA ASN A 47 -0.82 16.82 3.69
C ASN A 47 -1.00 17.94 4.73
N GLY A 48 -2.07 17.84 5.55
CA GLY A 48 -2.43 18.82 6.56
C GLY A 48 -3.63 19.70 6.19
N GLU A 49 -3.89 19.93 4.89
CA GLU A 49 -5.01 20.77 4.43
C GLU A 49 -6.32 19.98 4.26
N LYS A 50 -6.21 18.65 4.10
CA LYS A 50 -7.35 17.72 4.04
C LYS A 50 -8.35 17.88 5.18
N GLY A 51 -7.85 18.14 6.40
CA GLY A 51 -8.70 18.37 7.56
C GLY A 51 -9.46 19.70 7.52
N ALA A 52 -8.93 20.71 6.84
CA ALA A 52 -9.59 22.00 6.66
C ALA A 52 -10.79 21.88 5.70
N ILE A 53 -10.62 21.14 4.60
CA ILE A 53 -11.70 20.84 3.65
C ILE A 53 -12.85 20.11 4.35
N LEU A 54 -12.53 19.04 5.10
CA LEU A 54 -13.55 18.29 5.85
C LEU A 54 -14.32 19.15 6.85
N ARG A 55 -13.64 20.05 7.58
CA ARG A 55 -14.29 20.97 8.52
C ARG A 55 -15.15 22.01 7.83
N ARG A 56 -14.70 22.58 6.70
CA ARG A 56 -15.44 23.56 5.90
C ARG A 56 -16.75 22.98 5.38
N GLU A 57 -16.71 21.74 4.91
CA GLU A 57 -17.87 21.06 4.32
C GLU A 57 -18.76 20.34 5.35
N GLY A 58 -18.29 20.23 6.60
CA GLY A 58 -18.97 19.46 7.66
C GLY A 58 -18.96 17.95 7.40
N LEU A 59 -17.89 17.44 6.79
CA LEU A 59 -17.76 16.05 6.37
C LEU A 59 -16.81 15.26 7.27
N TYR A 60 -17.09 13.97 7.41
CA TYR A 60 -16.17 13.03 8.04
C TYR A 60 -15.31 12.35 6.97
N SER A 61 -14.12 11.90 7.36
CA SER A 61 -13.21 11.15 6.47
C SER A 61 -13.88 9.91 5.86
N SER A 62 -14.82 9.28 6.58
CA SER A 62 -15.63 8.17 6.09
C SER A 62 -16.43 8.52 4.84
N HIS A 63 -16.96 9.75 4.74
CA HIS A 63 -17.72 10.19 3.57
C HIS A 63 -16.84 10.22 2.33
N VAL A 64 -15.62 10.76 2.46
CA VAL A 64 -14.68 10.83 1.33
C VAL A 64 -14.27 9.43 0.89
N ILE A 65 -13.96 8.54 1.85
CA ILE A 65 -13.62 7.15 1.54
C ILE A 65 -14.77 6.44 0.82
N GLU A 66 -16.02 6.61 1.29
CA GLU A 66 -17.20 6.03 0.65
C GLU A 66 -17.41 6.60 -0.75
N TRP A 67 -17.32 7.91 -0.94
CA TRP A 67 -17.55 8.55 -2.23
C TRP A 67 -16.44 8.26 -3.24
N THR A 68 -15.19 8.11 -2.81
CA THR A 68 -14.10 7.61 -3.67
C THR A 68 -14.43 6.20 -4.17
N ARG A 69 -14.92 5.32 -3.29
CA ARG A 69 -15.34 3.97 -3.70
C ARG A 69 -16.54 3.99 -4.65
N ASP A 70 -17.52 4.85 -4.40
CA ASP A 70 -18.69 5.02 -5.26
C ASP A 70 -18.29 5.59 -6.63
N ARG A 71 -17.32 6.51 -6.69
CA ARG A 71 -16.74 7.01 -7.95
C ARG A 71 -16.04 5.89 -8.69
N ASP A 72 -15.13 5.17 -8.03
CA ASP A 72 -14.33 4.12 -8.65
C ASP A 72 -15.19 2.92 -9.08
N ALA A 73 -16.35 2.72 -8.43
CA ALA A 73 -17.36 1.77 -8.84
C ALA A 73 -18.33 2.30 -9.94
N GLY A 74 -18.15 3.55 -10.39
CA GLY A 74 -18.98 4.20 -11.39
C GLY A 74 -20.40 4.57 -10.92
N VAL A 75 -20.70 4.45 -9.62
CA VAL A 75 -22.03 4.72 -9.05
C VAL A 75 -22.37 6.21 -9.14
N LEU A 76 -21.40 7.09 -8.92
CA LEU A 76 -21.61 8.55 -9.00
C LEU A 76 -21.69 9.08 -10.44
N THR A 77 -21.21 8.31 -11.41
CA THR A 77 -21.17 8.69 -12.84
C THR A 77 -22.23 7.96 -13.67
N ALA A 78 -22.80 6.86 -13.15
CA ALA A 78 -23.92 6.17 -13.75
C ALA A 78 -25.14 7.10 -13.74
N ARG A 79 -25.40 7.73 -14.88
CA ARG A 79 -26.62 8.49 -15.20
C ARG A 79 -27.81 7.72 -14.63
N SER A 80 -28.49 8.29 -13.65
CA SER A 80 -29.54 7.64 -12.87
C SER A 80 -30.60 7.01 -13.78
N ALA A 81 -30.51 5.70 -13.98
CA ALA A 81 -31.65 4.89 -14.37
C ALA A 81 -32.33 4.47 -13.06
N ASP A 82 -33.49 5.08 -12.82
CA ASP A 82 -34.46 4.81 -11.76
C ASP A 82 -34.09 5.06 -10.29
N ALA A 83 -34.68 6.14 -9.78
CA ALA A 83 -34.94 6.36 -8.36
C ALA A 83 -35.98 5.33 -7.87
N GLY A 84 -35.53 4.21 -7.29
CA GLY A 84 -36.44 3.27 -6.64
C GLY A 84 -35.87 1.92 -6.20
N SER A 85 -34.67 1.53 -6.65
CA SER A 85 -34.09 0.24 -6.29
C SER A 85 -32.99 0.38 -5.22
N PRO A 86 -32.94 -0.48 -4.18
CA PRO A 86 -31.86 -0.45 -3.20
C PRO A 86 -30.51 -0.68 -3.90
N PRO A 87 -29.43 0.03 -3.50
CA PRO A 87 -28.15 -0.06 -4.17
C PRO A 87 -27.64 -1.50 -4.11
N LYS A 88 -27.66 -2.15 -5.28
CA LYS A 88 -27.05 -3.48 -5.45
C LYS A 88 -25.56 -3.29 -5.18
N ARG A 89 -25.06 -3.90 -4.09
CA ARG A 89 -23.62 -3.85 -3.73
C ARG A 89 -22.80 -4.09 -4.99
N PRO A 90 -21.86 -3.19 -5.36
CA PRO A 90 -21.09 -3.37 -6.57
C PRO A 90 -20.29 -4.66 -6.42
N LYS A 91 -20.60 -5.65 -7.26
CA LYS A 91 -19.73 -6.81 -7.45
C LYS A 91 -18.39 -6.25 -7.90
N LYS A 92 -17.27 -6.71 -7.30
CA LYS A 92 -15.92 -6.33 -7.73
C LYS A 92 -15.88 -6.41 -9.25
N THR A 93 -15.59 -5.28 -9.90
CA THR A 93 -15.55 -5.21 -11.36
C THR A 93 -14.45 -6.15 -11.87
N ALA A 94 -14.59 -6.66 -13.09
CA ALA A 94 -13.57 -7.53 -13.68
C ALA A 94 -12.17 -6.89 -13.62
N GLU A 95 -12.12 -5.58 -13.84
CA GLU A 95 -10.92 -4.74 -13.73
C GLU A 95 -10.28 -4.78 -12.33
N GLN A 96 -11.08 -4.75 -11.25
CA GLN A 96 -10.56 -4.84 -9.88
C GLN A 96 -9.94 -6.21 -9.59
N LEU A 97 -10.52 -7.28 -10.12
CA LEU A 97 -9.97 -8.63 -9.99
C LEU A 97 -8.67 -8.78 -10.79
N GLU A 98 -8.62 -8.21 -11.99
CA GLU A 98 -7.40 -8.16 -12.81
C GLU A 98 -6.31 -7.33 -12.13
N LEU A 99 -6.63 -6.19 -11.54
CA LEU A 99 -5.67 -5.38 -10.77
C LEU A 99 -5.11 -6.13 -9.56
N GLU A 100 -5.94 -6.85 -8.81
CA GLU A 100 -5.48 -7.69 -7.69
C GLU A 100 -4.56 -8.81 -8.19
N LYS A 101 -4.92 -9.46 -9.30
CA LYS A 101 -4.11 -10.51 -9.92
C LYS A 101 -2.75 -9.96 -10.37
N LEU A 102 -2.75 -8.85 -11.11
CA LEU A 102 -1.54 -8.17 -11.57
C LEU A 102 -0.65 -7.73 -10.42
N ARG A 103 -1.21 -7.24 -9.31
CA ARG A 103 -0.43 -6.89 -8.11
C ARG A 103 0.26 -8.11 -7.50
N ARG A 104 -0.45 -9.22 -7.34
CA ARG A 104 0.14 -10.47 -6.81
C ARG A 104 1.26 -11.00 -7.72
N GLU A 105 1.05 -10.94 -9.04
CA GLU A 105 2.08 -11.32 -10.01
C GLU A 105 3.30 -10.41 -9.92
N ASN A 106 3.09 -9.09 -9.79
CA ASN A 106 4.18 -8.13 -9.66
C ASN A 106 5.01 -8.35 -8.37
N GLU A 107 4.35 -8.61 -7.25
CA GLU A 107 5.00 -8.94 -5.98
C GLU A 107 5.83 -10.22 -6.10
N LYS A 108 5.27 -11.27 -6.72
CA LYS A 108 5.97 -12.52 -6.95
C LYS A 108 7.22 -12.30 -7.82
N LEU A 109 7.08 -11.61 -8.95
CA LEU A 109 8.19 -11.31 -9.85
C LEU A 109 9.28 -10.49 -9.17
N LYS A 110 8.93 -9.50 -8.33
CA LYS A 110 9.90 -8.75 -7.53
C LYS A 110 10.65 -9.64 -6.55
N SER A 111 9.96 -10.58 -5.90
CA SER A 111 10.59 -11.53 -4.99
C SER A 111 11.59 -12.44 -5.71
N ASP A 112 11.24 -12.90 -6.91
CA ASP A 112 12.11 -13.78 -7.71
C ASP A 112 13.31 -13.00 -8.26
N LEU A 113 13.12 -11.75 -8.71
CA LEU A 113 14.23 -10.87 -9.06
C LEU A 113 15.17 -10.63 -7.88
N SER A 114 14.65 -10.45 -6.66
CA SER A 114 15.50 -10.31 -5.47
C SER A 114 16.37 -11.55 -5.25
N LYS A 115 15.78 -12.75 -5.32
CA LYS A 115 16.52 -14.02 -5.18
C LYS A 115 17.61 -14.16 -6.24
N THR A 116 17.30 -13.87 -7.50
CA THR A 116 18.28 -13.96 -8.60
C THR A 116 19.45 -13.00 -8.41
N ARG A 117 19.18 -11.77 -7.94
CA ARG A 117 20.25 -10.80 -7.63
C ARG A 117 21.15 -11.28 -6.50
N ILE A 118 20.57 -11.87 -5.45
CA ILE A 118 21.36 -12.45 -4.36
C ILE A 118 22.24 -13.60 -4.87
N ALA A 119 21.69 -14.47 -5.73
CA ALA A 119 22.47 -15.54 -6.35
C ALA A 119 23.63 -15.00 -7.19
N LEU A 120 23.39 -13.95 -7.99
CA LEU A 120 24.44 -13.28 -8.77
C LEU A 120 25.53 -12.67 -7.88
N ASP A 121 25.16 -12.05 -6.76
CA ASP A 121 26.12 -11.49 -5.80
C ASP A 121 26.99 -12.58 -5.16
N ILE A 122 26.40 -13.71 -4.77
CA ILE A 122 27.14 -14.87 -4.24
C ILE A 122 28.10 -15.42 -5.30
N MET A 123 27.65 -15.59 -6.54
CA MET A 123 28.51 -16.07 -7.63
C MET A 123 29.65 -15.09 -7.93
N GLY A 124 29.38 -13.78 -7.92
CA GLY A 124 30.40 -12.75 -8.08
C GLY A 124 31.47 -12.80 -6.98
N LYS A 125 31.04 -12.97 -5.72
CA LYS A 125 31.95 -13.14 -4.58
C LYS A 125 32.78 -14.42 -4.67
N ALA A 126 32.17 -15.53 -5.07
CA ALA A 126 32.88 -16.80 -5.28
C ALA A 126 33.94 -16.67 -6.38
N HIS A 127 33.61 -16.01 -7.50
CA HIS A 127 34.57 -15.73 -8.57
C HIS A 127 35.72 -14.85 -8.08
N ALA A 128 35.43 -13.80 -7.31
CA ALA A 128 36.47 -12.92 -6.75
C ALA A 128 37.44 -13.69 -5.83
N LEU A 129 36.92 -14.59 -5.00
CA LEU A 129 37.76 -15.46 -4.14
C LEU A 129 38.62 -16.43 -4.97
N LEU A 130 38.08 -16.99 -6.05
CA LEU A 130 38.84 -17.87 -6.94
C LEU A 130 39.98 -17.12 -7.64
N GLU A 131 39.76 -15.89 -8.07
CA GLU A 131 40.82 -15.03 -8.64
C GLU A 131 41.93 -14.73 -7.62
N GLU A 132 41.59 -14.43 -6.36
CA GLU A 132 42.57 -14.19 -5.30
C GLU A 132 43.41 -15.44 -5.01
N LEU A 133 42.79 -16.61 -4.94
CA LEU A 133 43.48 -17.89 -4.74
C LEU A 133 44.37 -18.25 -5.94
N SER A 134 43.89 -18.06 -7.16
CA SER A 134 44.66 -18.29 -8.38
C SER A 134 45.85 -17.35 -8.48
N GLY A 135 45.65 -16.06 -8.20
CA GLY A 135 46.72 -15.06 -8.18
C GLY A 135 47.75 -15.34 -7.07
N SER A 136 47.33 -15.84 -5.92
CA SER A 136 48.25 -16.23 -4.84
C SER A 136 49.10 -17.46 -5.17
N ALA A 137 48.55 -18.42 -5.93
CA ALA A 137 49.26 -19.62 -6.37
C ALA A 137 50.34 -19.34 -7.43
N GLU A 138 50.19 -18.28 -8.23
CA GLU A 138 51.15 -17.91 -9.28
C GLU A 138 52.31 -17.03 -8.77
N ASN A 139 52.20 -16.48 -7.55
CA ASN A 139 53.26 -15.70 -6.91
C ASN A 139 54.31 -16.57 -6.18
N ASP A 140 54.17 -17.90 -6.18
CA ASP A 140 55.16 -18.83 -5.64
C ASP A 140 56.21 -19.18 -6.73
N GLU A 141 56.94 -18.17 -7.22
CA GLU A 141 58.08 -18.41 -8.13
C GLU A 141 59.16 -19.19 -7.34
N PRO A 142 59.52 -20.44 -7.73
CA PRO A 142 60.48 -21.22 -6.97
C PRO A 142 61.85 -20.50 -6.95
N PRO A 143 62.58 -20.52 -5.82
CA PRO A 143 63.85 -19.82 -5.71
C PRO A 143 64.80 -20.29 -6.82
N LYS A 144 65.23 -19.35 -7.68
CA LYS A 144 66.18 -19.60 -8.77
C LYS A 144 67.42 -20.29 -8.22
N SER A 145 67.54 -21.58 -8.54
CA SER A 145 68.64 -22.46 -8.16
C SER A 145 69.99 -21.82 -8.51
N ARG A 146 70.80 -21.52 -7.49
CA ARG A 146 72.19 -21.07 -7.63
C ARG A 146 73.01 -22.23 -8.19
N LYS A 147 73.23 -22.21 -9.52
CA LYS A 147 74.16 -23.14 -10.20
C LYS A 147 75.57 -23.04 -9.61
N ASN A 148 76.02 -24.15 -9.04
CA ASN A 148 77.37 -24.70 -8.95
C ASN A 148 78.56 -23.74 -9.13
N ARG A 149 79.30 -23.51 -8.04
CA ARG A 149 80.74 -23.17 -8.08
C ARG A 149 81.53 -24.30 -7.40
N GLU A 150 81.80 -25.35 -8.15
CA GLU A 150 82.85 -26.31 -7.78
C GLU A 150 83.54 -26.84 -9.05
N VAL A 151 84.53 -26.08 -9.53
CA VAL A 151 85.75 -26.52 -10.23
C VAL A 151 86.65 -25.27 -10.14
N ILE A 152 87.87 -25.23 -9.60
CA ILE A 152 89.09 -25.99 -9.86
C ILE A 152 90.04 -25.66 -8.69
N LEU A 153 90.68 -26.65 -8.07
CA LEU A 153 92.14 -26.71 -7.86
C LEU A 153 92.47 -28.01 -7.10
N SER A 154 92.53 -29.10 -7.86
CA SER A 154 93.19 -30.32 -7.43
C SER A 154 94.64 -30.26 -7.89
N LYS A 155 95.53 -30.74 -7.01
CA LYS A 155 96.89 -31.26 -7.27
C LYS A 155 98.00 -30.23 -7.49
N HIS A 156 98.94 -30.17 -6.55
CA HIS A 156 100.41 -30.30 -6.68
C HIS A 156 100.92 -30.37 -5.23
N SER A 157 101.90 -31.15 -4.79
CA SER A 157 102.64 -32.31 -5.26
C SER A 157 103.36 -32.79 -3.99
N VAL A 158 103.41 -34.10 -3.79
CA VAL A 158 104.18 -34.73 -2.71
C VAL A 158 105.68 -34.51 -2.96
N GLY A 159 106.47 -34.29 -1.91
CA GLY A 159 107.93 -34.17 -1.97
C GLY A 159 108.56 -34.47 -0.62
N LEU A 160 109.22 -35.64 -0.58
CA LEU A 160 109.97 -36.33 0.50
C LEU A 160 111.18 -35.50 1.03
N PRO A 161 111.90 -35.91 2.11
CA PRO A 161 112.66 -37.18 2.20
C PRO A 161 112.21 -38.16 3.28
#